data_AF-A0AA39K1Y0-F1
#
_entry.id   AF-A0AA39K1Y0-F1
#
_cell.length_a   1.000
_cell.length_b   1.000
_cell.length_c   1.000
_cell.angle_alpha   90.00
_cell.angle_beta   90.00
_cell.angle_gamma   90.00
#
_symmetry.space_group_name_H-M   'P 1'
#
loop_
_entity.id
_entity.type
_entity.pdbx_description
1 polymer ?
#
loop_
_entity_poly.entity_id
_entity_poly.type
_entity_poly.pdbx_seq_one_letter_code
_entity_poly.pdbx_strand_id
1 'polypeptide(L)' 'MPYPIPQTILSMNMFPAGSRVFFYDSTGQLVRGVVESTTRMADGTQMVIIRRDNGGIMTLP' A
#
# COMPACT_ATOMS: atom_id res chain seq x y z
N MET A 1 -15.62 33.08 8.29
CA MET A 1 -15.64 31.60 8.31
C MET A 1 -15.88 31.14 6.88
N PRO A 2 -14.94 30.37 6.31
CA PRO A 2 -15.02 28.91 6.38
C PRO A 2 -13.74 28.29 6.92
N TYR A 3 -13.88 27.14 7.57
CA TYR A 3 -12.75 26.30 7.98
C TYR A 3 -12.10 25.69 6.74
N PRO A 4 -10.75 25.64 6.63
CA PRO A 4 -10.12 24.78 5.64
C PRO A 4 -10.49 23.35 6.01
N ILE A 5 -11.38 22.73 5.23
CA ILE A 5 -11.52 21.29 5.21
C ILE A 5 -10.12 20.72 5.03
N PRO A 6 -9.57 19.91 5.96
CA PRO A 6 -8.43 19.09 5.62
C PRO A 6 -8.94 18.20 4.49
N GLN A 7 -8.52 18.48 3.26
CA GLN A 7 -8.71 17.59 2.12
C GLN A 7 -7.79 16.39 2.31
N THR A 8 -7.90 15.68 3.43
CA THR A 8 -7.64 14.26 3.44
C THR A 8 -8.81 13.66 2.66
N ILE A 9 -8.76 13.80 1.33
CA ILE A 9 -9.43 12.84 0.46
C ILE A 9 -8.81 11.53 0.91
N LEU A 10 -9.54 10.77 1.74
CA LEU A 10 -9.22 9.38 2.01
C LEU A 10 -9.27 8.74 0.62
N SER A 11 -8.12 8.69 -0.03
CA SER A 11 -7.95 8.07 -1.32
C SER A 11 -8.30 6.62 -1.05
N MET A 12 -9.54 6.24 -1.36
CA MET A 12 -10.17 4.98 -0.97
C MET A 12 -9.44 3.73 -1.52
N ASN A 13 -8.32 3.94 -2.20
CA ASN A 13 -7.52 2.96 -2.94
C ASN A 13 -6.00 3.11 -2.76
N MET A 14 -5.50 4.00 -1.91
CA MET A 14 -4.06 4.18 -1.80
C MET A 14 -3.59 3.54 -0.51
N PHE A 15 -2.98 2.35 -0.62
CA PHE A 15 -2.23 1.72 0.46
C PHE A 15 -1.19 2.74 0.98
N PRO A 16 -1.44 3.42 2.11
CA PRO A 16 -0.54 4.44 2.61
C PRO A 16 0.75 3.79 3.10
N ALA A 17 1.88 4.48 2.95
CA ALA A 17 3.10 4.07 3.63
C ALA A 17 2.84 3.98 5.15
N GLY A 18 3.30 2.88 5.76
CA GLY A 18 3.05 2.56 7.17
C GLY A 18 1.80 1.71 7.43
N SER A 19 0.95 1.45 6.43
CA SER A 19 -0.24 0.61 6.63
C SER A 19 0.09 -0.88 6.65
N ARG A 20 -0.52 -1.58 7.62
CA ARG A 20 -0.44 -3.04 7.74
C ARG A 20 -1.27 -3.69 6.63
N VAL A 21 -0.68 -4.65 5.93
CA VAL A 21 -1.33 -5.40 4.85
C VAL A 21 -1.18 -6.89 5.05
N PHE A 22 -2.20 -7.61 4.58
CA PHE A 22 -2.31 -9.06 4.62
C PHE A 22 -2.72 -9.52 3.23
N PHE A 23 -1.94 -10.41 2.62
CA PHE A 23 -2.22 -10.94 1.29
C PHE A 23 -1.76 -12.39 1.19
N TYR A 24 -2.29 -13.12 0.22
CA TYR A 24 -1.83 -14.47 -0.08
C TYR A 24 -0.80 -14.40 -1.20
N ASP A 25 0.31 -15.12 -1.06
CA ASP A 25 1.24 -15.32 -2.16
C ASP A 25 0.73 -16.39 -3.14
N SER A 26 1.48 -16.63 -4.22
CA SER A 26 1.12 -17.62 -5.25
C SER A 26 1.08 -19.06 -4.72
N THR A 27 1.66 -19.33 -3.55
CA THR A 27 1.63 -20.64 -2.90
C THR A 27 0.44 -20.79 -1.95
N GLY A 28 -0.38 -19.75 -1.80
CA GLY A 28 -1.50 -19.70 -0.86
C GLY A 28 -1.08 -19.42 0.58
N GLN A 29 0.17 -19.00 0.82
CA GLN A 29 0.62 -18.62 2.15
C GLN A 29 0.19 -17.20 2.50
N LEU A 30 -0.34 -17.01 3.71
CA LEU A 30 -0.68 -15.69 4.22
C LEU A 30 0.59 -14.92 4.56
N VAL A 31 0.88 -13.91 3.77
CA VAL A 31 1.98 -12.98 3.97
C VAL A 31 1.48 -11.72 4.69
N ARG A 32 2.30 -11.23 5.62
CA ARG A 32 2.04 -10.06 6.44
C ARG A 32 3.16 -9.06 6.27
N GLY A 33 2.82 -7.78 6.21
CA GLY A 33 3.82 -6.74 6.10
C GLY A 33 3.25 -5.34 6.27
N VAL A 34 4.12 -4.37 6.05
CA VAL A 34 3.82 -2.95 6.10
C VAL A 34 4.15 -2.36 4.74
N VAL A 35 3.25 -1.54 4.23
CA VAL A 35 3.48 -0.80 2.98
C VAL A 35 4.62 0.19 3.23
N GLU A 36 5.68 0.08 2.44
CA GLU A 36 6.81 1.00 2.49
C GLU A 36 6.54 2.20 1.59
N SER A 37 6.06 1.98 0.38
CA SER A 37 5.67 3.04 -0.55
C SER A 37 4.69 2.52 -1.61
N THR A 38 4.02 3.46 -2.28
CA THR A 38 3.19 3.18 -3.45
C THR A 38 3.60 4.10 -4.60
N THR A 39 3.68 3.54 -5.80
CA THR A 39 4.01 4.28 -7.02
C THR A 39 2.95 3.98 -8.06
N ARG A 40 2.43 5.02 -8.70
CA ARG A 40 1.51 4.87 -9.82
C ARG A 40 2.28 4.99 -11.13
N MET A 41 2.18 3.97 -11.96
CA MET A 41 2.79 3.93 -13.29
C MET A 41 1.96 4.75 -14.29
N ALA A 42 2.58 5.11 -15.42
CA ALA A 42 1.96 5.93 -16.47
C ALA A 42 0.75 5.26 -17.13
N ASP A 43 0.67 3.92 -17.10
CA ASP A 43 -0.44 3.11 -17.58
C ASP A 43 -1.62 3.04 -16.59
N GLY A 44 -1.47 3.62 -15.39
CA GLY A 44 -2.46 3.59 -14.32
C GLY A 44 -2.30 2.45 -13.31
N THR A 45 -1.36 1.52 -13.53
CA THR A 45 -1.05 0.42 -12.59
C THR A 45 -0.47 0.98 -11.29
N GLN A 46 -0.87 0.43 -10.13
CA GLN A 46 -0.41 0.89 -8.83
C GLN A 46 0.53 -0.12 -8.19
N MET A 47 1.83 0.14 -8.30
CA MET A 47 2.82 -0.67 -7.61
C MET A 47 2.87 -0.35 -6.11
N VAL A 48 2.78 -1.39 -5.29
CA VAL A 48 2.89 -1.33 -3.83
C VAL A 48 4.17 -2.04 -3.41
N ILE A 49 5.06 -1.33 -2.72
CA ILE A 49 6.24 -1.90 -2.09
C ILE A 49 5.87 -2.23 -0.64
N ILE A 50 6.05 -3.48 -0.25
CA ILE A 50 5.69 -4.01 1.07
C ILE A 50 6.94 -4.58 1.73
N ARG A 51 7.24 -4.08 2.93
CA ARG A 51 8.20 -4.71 3.83
C ARG A 51 7.49 -5.79 4.62
N ARG A 52 7.80 -7.05 4.33
CA ARG A 52 7.23 -8.20 5.03
C ARG A 52 7.76 -8.28 6.45
N ASP A 53 6.95 -8.85 7.35
CA ASP A 53 7.34 -9.06 8.75
C ASP A 53 8.58 -9.99 8.88
N ASN A 54 8.83 -10.85 7.88
CA ASN A 54 10.02 -11.71 7.82
C ASN A 54 11.30 -10.97 7.35
N GLY A 55 11.23 -9.64 7.17
CA GLY A 55 12.36 -8.79 6.78
C GLY A 55 12.57 -8.66 5.27
N GLY A 56 11.85 -9.41 4.43
CA GLY A 56 11.96 -9.31 2.98
C GLY A 56 11.10 -8.20 2.38
N ILE A 57 11.60 -7.50 1.36
CA ILE A 57 10.80 -6.56 0.57
C ILE A 57 10.09 -7.32 -0.56
N MET A 58 8.86 -6.92 -0.87
CA MET A 58 8.05 -7.50 -1.95
C MET A 58 7.31 -6.37 -2.69
N THR A 59 7.20 -6.48 -4.01
CA THR A 59 6.48 -5.53 -4.85
C THR A 59 5.27 -6.22 -5.46
N LEU A 60 4.09 -5.60 -5.33
CA LEU A 60 2.83 -6.07 -5.90
C LEU A 60 2.29 -5.01 -6.89
N PRO A 61 1.80 -5.40 -8.08
CA PRO A 61 1.13 -4.49 -9.02
C PRO A 61 -0.34 -4.21 -8.68
#